data_AF-A0A7W8K0P5-F1
#
_entry.id   AF-A0A7W8K0P5-F1
#
_cell.length_a   1.000
_cell.length_b   1.000
_cell.length_c   1.000
_cell.angle_alpha   90.00
_cell.angle_beta   90.00
_cell.angle_gamma   90.00
#
_symmetry.space_group_name_H-M   'P 1'
#
loop_
_entity.id
_entity.type
_entity.pdbx_description
1 polymer ?
#
loop_
_entity_poly.entity_id
_entity_poly.type
_entity_poly.pdbx_seq_one_letter_code
_entity_poly.pdbx_strand_id
1 'polypeptide(L)'
;MDDVRRSGFVSDRNKIGKHQRYVLTTSTLQSALEGLPYVVRTHLIHGGNIFFSCEIWLARKDIPFDRLYVRAGAVPKIIAHDARIYVQDTVLPELISWVEQQLTQAGRPLTTEMLRRLPSEMRDTPQLYFRRDLPAVLARR
;
A
#
# COMPACT_ATOMS: atom_id res chain seq x y z
N MET A 1 21.37 16.34 -17.82
CA MET A 1 21.36 14.91 -17.45
C MET A 1 20.56 14.81 -16.16
N ASP A 2 19.31 14.43 -16.31
CA ASP A 2 18.21 14.65 -15.39
C ASP A 2 18.34 13.85 -14.08
N ASP A 3 18.27 14.59 -12.99
CA ASP A 3 18.25 14.12 -11.60
C ASP A 3 16.89 13.44 -11.33
N VAL A 4 16.81 12.13 -11.56
CA VAL A 4 15.66 11.28 -11.18
C VAL A 4 15.66 11.11 -9.65
N ARG A 5 15.35 12.19 -8.93
CA ARG A 5 15.06 12.22 -7.50
C ARG A 5 13.56 12.42 -7.24
N ARG A 6 12.70 11.63 -7.90
CA ARG A 6 11.26 11.64 -7.62
C ARG A 6 10.79 10.23 -7.26
N SER A 7 10.37 10.09 -6.00
CA SER A 7 9.61 8.98 -5.38
C SER A 7 10.02 7.56 -5.76
N GLY A 8 10.60 6.83 -4.81
CA GLY A 8 10.92 5.40 -4.96
C GLY A 8 9.65 4.54 -5.04
N PHE A 9 9.00 4.54 -6.20
CA PHE A 9 7.83 3.75 -6.51
C PHE A 9 8.25 2.52 -7.32
N VAL A 10 7.93 1.34 -6.83
CA VAL A 10 8.18 0.06 -7.51
C VAL A 10 6.85 -0.65 -7.69
N SER A 11 6.65 -1.35 -8.80
CA SER A 11 5.49 -2.21 -8.97
C SER A 11 5.87 -3.58 -9.51
N ASP A 12 5.42 -4.63 -8.84
CA ASP A 12 5.56 -6.02 -9.28
C ASP A 12 4.22 -6.56 -9.71
N ARG A 13 4.21 -7.21 -10.88
CA ARG A 13 3.00 -7.79 -11.47
C ARG A 13 3.11 -9.28 -11.61
N ASN A 14 2.29 -10.01 -10.86
CA ASN A 14 2.13 -11.44 -11.06
C ASN A 14 1.32 -11.71 -12.35
N LYS A 15 1.46 -12.93 -12.89
CA LYS A 15 0.58 -13.38 -13.97
C LYS A 15 -0.82 -13.61 -13.41
N ILE A 16 -1.84 -13.13 -14.12
CA ILE A 16 -3.26 -13.34 -13.79
C ILE A 16 -3.97 -14.05 -14.93
N GLY A 17 -5.10 -14.67 -14.62
CA GLY A 17 -5.91 -15.38 -15.62
C GLY A 17 -6.45 -14.46 -16.72
N LYS A 18 -6.73 -15.01 -17.90
CA LYS A 18 -7.23 -14.28 -19.09
C LYS A 18 -8.50 -13.43 -18.81
N HIS A 19 -9.33 -13.88 -17.87
CA HIS A 19 -10.58 -13.25 -17.49
C HIS A 19 -10.50 -12.47 -16.18
N GLN A 20 -9.30 -12.16 -15.70
CA GLN A 20 -9.09 -11.37 -14.50
C GLN A 20 -8.52 -9.99 -14.83
N ARG A 21 -8.76 -9.03 -13.94
CA ARG A 21 -8.25 -7.67 -14.02
C ARG A 21 -7.86 -7.18 -12.64
N TYR A 22 -6.75 -6.46 -12.56
CA TYR A 22 -6.34 -5.79 -11.33
C TYR A 22 -7.32 -4.68 -10.93
N VAL A 23 -7.57 -4.59 -9.63
CA VAL A 23 -8.48 -3.63 -9.00
C VAL A 23 -7.83 -2.27 -8.79
N LEU A 24 -6.49 -2.21 -8.80
CA LEU A 24 -5.71 -1.00 -8.63
C LEU A 24 -4.61 -0.97 -9.69
N THR A 25 -4.32 0.21 -10.25
CA THR A 25 -3.17 0.42 -11.15
C THR A 25 -2.08 1.21 -10.43
N THR A 26 -0.85 1.11 -10.94
CA THR A 26 0.30 1.89 -10.45
C THR A 26 0.02 3.39 -10.48
N SER A 27 -0.50 3.90 -11.60
CA SER A 27 -0.78 5.33 -11.77
C SER A 27 -1.85 5.85 -10.82
N THR A 28 -2.94 5.09 -10.62
CA THR A 28 -4.00 5.49 -9.69
C THR A 28 -3.48 5.56 -8.25
N LEU A 29 -2.67 4.58 -7.82
CA LEU A 29 -2.07 4.63 -6.49
C LEU A 29 -1.09 5.79 -6.35
N GLN A 30 -0.25 6.02 -7.36
CA GLN A 30 0.70 7.12 -7.35
C GLN A 30 -0.02 8.47 -7.22
N SER A 31 -1.04 8.74 -8.03
CA SER A 31 -1.81 9.98 -7.95
C SER A 31 -2.51 10.16 -6.61
N ALA A 32 -2.98 9.07 -5.97
CA ALA A 32 -3.57 9.16 -4.64
C ALA A 32 -2.53 9.55 -3.56
N LEU A 33 -1.28 9.08 -3.70
CA LEU A 33 -0.20 9.34 -2.76
C LEU A 33 0.51 10.69 -2.97
N GLU A 34 0.42 11.28 -4.17
CA GLU A 34 1.04 12.57 -4.50
C GLU A 34 0.55 13.74 -3.62
N GLY A 35 -0.66 13.62 -3.04
CA GLY A 35 -1.20 14.61 -2.11
C GLY A 35 -0.66 14.54 -0.68
N LEU A 36 0.11 13.50 -0.33
CA LEU A 36 0.65 13.34 1.01
C LEU A 36 1.83 14.31 1.25
N PRO A 37 1.92 14.93 2.45
CA PRO A 37 3.05 15.78 2.80
C PRO A 37 4.33 14.99 3.14
N TYR A 38 4.31 13.65 3.01
CA TYR A 38 5.39 12.73 3.40
C TYR A 38 6.02 12.05 2.18
N VAL A 39 7.35 11.90 2.21
CA VAL A 39 8.07 11.11 1.21
C VAL A 39 8.13 9.65 1.65
N VAL A 40 7.32 8.80 1.03
CA VAL A 40 7.26 7.36 1.35
C VAL A 40 7.63 6.54 0.12
N ARG A 41 8.54 5.56 0.28
CA ARG A 41 8.85 4.63 -0.81
C ARG A 41 7.72 3.61 -0.93
N THR A 42 7.11 3.51 -2.10
CA THR A 42 5.91 2.69 -2.28
C THR A 42 6.21 1.50 -3.18
N HIS A 43 5.77 0.32 -2.76
CA HIS A 43 5.86 -0.91 -3.52
C HIS A 43 4.45 -1.45 -3.74
N LEU A 44 3.97 -1.39 -4.98
CA LEU A 44 2.70 -1.98 -5.38
C LEU A 44 2.92 -3.42 -5.87
N ILE A 45 2.37 -4.38 -5.15
CA ILE A 45 2.43 -5.80 -5.47
C ILE A 45 1.05 -6.22 -5.98
N HIS A 46 1.00 -6.53 -7.26
CA HIS A 46 -0.19 -7.04 -7.92
C HIS A 46 -0.21 -8.57 -7.82
N GLY A 47 -1.15 -9.12 -7.05
CA GLY A 47 -1.37 -10.57 -6.95
C GLY A 47 -1.80 -11.06 -5.56
N GLY A 48 -2.12 -12.35 -5.49
CA GLY A 48 -2.53 -13.05 -4.26
C GLY A 48 -4.04 -13.25 -4.12
N ASN A 49 -4.45 -13.96 -3.06
CA ASN A 49 -5.85 -14.25 -2.70
C ASN A 49 -6.50 -13.12 -1.87
N ILE A 50 -5.96 -11.91 -1.94
CA ILE A 50 -6.46 -10.75 -1.20
C ILE A 50 -7.00 -9.71 -2.17
N PHE A 51 -8.03 -8.98 -1.75
CA PHE A 51 -8.58 -7.89 -2.54
C PHE A 51 -7.69 -6.65 -2.46
N PHE A 52 -7.46 -6.15 -1.25
CA PHE A 52 -6.62 -4.99 -1.00
C PHE A 52 -5.98 -5.06 0.39
N SER A 53 -4.66 -4.85 0.47
CA SER A 53 -3.99 -4.61 1.75
C SER A 53 -2.86 -3.61 1.61
N CYS A 54 -2.48 -3.01 2.72
CA CYS A 54 -1.35 -2.12 2.82
C CYS A 54 -0.61 -2.33 4.14
N GLU A 55 0.71 -2.31 4.06
CA GLU A 55 1.63 -2.46 5.17
C GLU A 55 2.55 -1.23 5.22
N ILE A 56 2.69 -0.63 6.40
CA ILE A 56 3.69 0.43 6.65
C ILE A 56 4.87 -0.14 7.42
N TRP A 57 6.06 0.22 6.93
CA TRP A 57 7.33 -0.05 7.56
C TRP A 57 8.02 1.27 7.83
N LEU A 58 8.03 1.68 9.10
CA LEU A 58 8.67 2.93 9.48
C LEU A 58 10.19 2.86 9.33
N ALA A 59 10.79 4.02 9.12
CA ALA A 59 12.23 4.19 9.08
C ALA A 59 12.88 3.63 10.36
N ARG A 60 14.00 2.93 10.17
CA ARG A 60 14.83 2.35 11.22
C ARG A 60 16.31 2.59 10.93
N LYS A 61 17.19 2.30 11.90
CA LYS A 61 18.62 2.64 11.84
C LYS A 61 19.34 2.14 10.58
N ASP A 62 18.94 0.98 10.06
CA ASP A 62 19.47 0.36 8.86
C ASP A 62 18.74 0.78 7.57
N ILE A 63 17.52 1.31 7.66
CA ILE A 63 16.71 1.73 6.52
C ILE A 63 16.05 3.08 6.86
N PRO A 64 16.66 4.20 6.48
CA PRO A 64 16.32 5.53 7.01
C PRO A 64 15.15 6.18 6.29
N PHE A 65 14.21 5.39 5.76
CA PHE A 65 13.04 5.89 5.05
C PHE A 65 11.83 4.98 5.31
N ASP A 66 10.65 5.60 5.36
CA ASP A 66 9.39 4.88 5.46
C ASP A 66 9.08 4.16 4.14
N ARG A 67 8.48 2.99 4.26
CA ARG A 67 8.04 2.18 3.12
C ARG A 67 6.58 1.79 3.25
N LEU A 68 5.89 1.85 2.12
CA LEU A 68 4.51 1.44 1.96
C LEU A 68 4.46 0.25 1.02
N TYR A 69 4.00 -0.90 1.48
CA TYR A 69 3.76 -2.06 0.63
C TYR A 69 2.27 -2.21 0.42
N VAL A 70 1.80 -1.93 -0.79
CA VAL A 70 0.39 -2.06 -1.17
C VAL A 70 0.23 -3.33 -1.96
N ARG A 71 -0.68 -4.20 -1.56
CA ARG A 71 -1.05 -5.41 -2.30
C ARG A 71 -2.44 -5.26 -2.86
N ALA A 72 -2.59 -5.47 -4.17
CA ALA A 72 -3.86 -5.38 -4.86
C ALA A 72 -4.14 -6.65 -5.66
N GLY A 73 -5.30 -7.24 -5.41
CA GLY A 73 -5.76 -8.45 -6.07
C GLY A 73 -6.25 -8.23 -7.49
N ALA A 74 -6.56 -9.35 -8.14
CA ALA A 74 -7.29 -9.36 -9.39
C ALA A 74 -8.68 -9.97 -9.19
N VAL A 75 -9.66 -9.40 -9.88
CA VAL A 75 -11.06 -9.82 -9.85
C VAL A 75 -11.51 -10.26 -11.25
N PRO A 76 -12.58 -11.05 -11.38
CA PRO A 76 -13.18 -11.35 -12.67
C PRO A 76 -13.49 -10.09 -13.48
N LYS A 77 -13.27 -10.14 -14.80
CA LYS A 77 -13.46 -9.01 -15.73
C LYS A 77 -14.86 -8.39 -15.61
N ILE A 78 -15.88 -9.20 -15.33
CA ILE A 78 -17.28 -8.77 -15.20
C ILE A 78 -17.51 -7.79 -14.06
N ILE A 79 -16.79 -7.92 -12.94
CA ILE A 79 -16.90 -7.02 -11.78
C ILE A 79 -15.75 -6.01 -11.67
N ALA A 80 -14.80 -6.04 -12.60
CA ALA A 80 -13.57 -5.26 -12.51
C ALA A 80 -13.81 -3.74 -12.54
N HIS A 81 -14.85 -3.29 -13.24
CA HIS A 81 -15.20 -1.88 -13.28
C HIS A 81 -15.69 -1.40 -11.91
N ASP A 82 -16.72 -2.04 -11.38
CA ASP A 82 -17.31 -1.72 -10.07
C ASP A 82 -16.26 -1.84 -8.94
N ALA A 83 -15.41 -2.86 -8.99
CA ALA A 83 -14.33 -3.05 -8.01
C ALA A 83 -13.30 -1.91 -8.05
N ARG A 84 -12.97 -1.38 -9.23
CA ARG A 84 -12.06 -0.24 -9.38
C ARG A 84 -12.67 1.04 -8.85
N ILE A 85 -13.96 1.27 -9.13
CA ILE A 85 -14.71 2.41 -8.58
C ILE A 85 -14.69 2.33 -7.06
N TYR A 86 -15.03 1.18 -6.48
CA TYR A 86 -14.97 1.00 -5.03
C TYR A 86 -13.57 1.27 -4.44
N VAL A 87 -12.52 0.79 -5.12
CA VAL A 87 -11.14 1.08 -4.67
C VAL A 87 -10.84 2.57 -4.74
N GLN A 88 -11.23 3.26 -5.81
CA GLN A 88 -10.95 4.67 -6.02
C GLN A 88 -11.75 5.58 -5.08
N ASP A 89 -13.04 5.32 -4.93
CA ASP A 89 -13.96 6.22 -4.22
C ASP A 89 -14.03 5.93 -2.72
N THR A 90 -13.60 4.75 -2.29
CA THR A 90 -13.68 4.34 -0.88
C THR A 90 -12.32 3.92 -0.33
N VAL A 91 -11.69 2.89 -0.92
CA VAL A 91 -10.51 2.28 -0.30
C VAL A 91 -9.30 3.21 -0.30
N LEU A 92 -9.05 3.93 -1.40
CA LEU A 92 -7.92 4.86 -1.49
C LEU A 92 -8.07 6.06 -0.55
N PRO A 93 -9.21 6.78 -0.49
CA PRO A 93 -9.40 7.84 0.50
C PRO A 93 -9.17 7.38 1.94
N GLU A 94 -9.70 6.21 2.31
CA GLU A 94 -9.48 5.61 3.63
C GLU A 94 -8.00 5.26 3.87
N LEU A 95 -7.33 4.69 2.87
CA LEU A 95 -5.90 4.41 2.93
C LEU A 95 -5.10 5.69 3.16
N ILE A 96 -5.35 6.75 2.39
CA ILE A 96 -4.62 8.01 2.50
C ILE A 96 -4.80 8.60 3.90
N SER A 97 -6.04 8.66 4.40
CA SER A 97 -6.31 9.14 5.75
C SER A 97 -5.60 8.28 6.81
N TRP A 98 -5.62 6.96 6.64
CA TRP A 98 -4.92 6.05 7.54
C TRP A 98 -3.40 6.27 7.49
N VAL A 99 -2.79 6.34 6.31
CA VAL A 99 -1.35 6.60 6.13
C VAL A 99 -0.96 7.93 6.77
N GLU A 100 -1.71 9.01 6.55
CA GLU A 100 -1.46 10.30 7.19
C GLU A 100 -1.49 10.20 8.70
N GLN A 101 -2.51 9.55 9.27
CA GLN A 101 -2.61 9.36 10.71
C GLN A 101 -1.42 8.57 11.26
N GLN A 102 -1.04 7.48 10.59
CA GLN A 102 0.07 6.63 11.02
C GLN A 102 1.40 7.39 10.95
N LEU A 103 1.67 8.12 9.87
CA LEU A 103 2.93 8.87 9.71
C LEU A 103 2.98 10.10 10.62
N THR A 104 1.84 10.75 10.87
CA THR A 104 1.74 11.85 11.84
C THR A 104 2.01 11.36 13.26
N GLN A 105 1.42 10.23 13.66
CA GLN A 105 1.67 9.61 14.96
C GLN A 105 3.12 9.12 15.08
N ALA A 106 3.67 8.62 13.98
CA ALA A 106 5.08 8.27 13.84
C ALA A 106 6.00 9.49 13.70
N GLY A 107 5.51 10.73 13.88
CA GLY A 107 6.25 12.01 13.85
C GLY A 107 7.41 12.14 14.85
N ARG A 108 7.92 11.03 15.37
CA ARG A 108 9.26 10.86 15.92
C ARG A 108 9.88 9.66 15.20
N PRO A 109 11.09 9.75 14.59
CA PRO A 109 11.81 8.55 14.20
C PRO A 109 11.82 7.60 15.41
N LEU A 110 11.53 6.31 15.21
CA LEU A 110 11.68 5.32 16.27
C LEU A 110 13.09 5.48 16.82
N THR A 111 13.20 5.97 18.06
CA THR A 111 14.50 6.20 18.65
C THR A 111 15.25 4.86 18.68
N THR A 112 16.59 4.90 18.58
CA THR A 112 17.43 3.70 18.70
C THR A 112 17.05 2.84 19.92
N GLU A 113 16.56 3.49 20.97
CA GLU A 113 16.08 2.85 22.20
C GLU A 113 14.75 2.11 22.02
N MET A 114 13.78 2.66 21.29
CA MET A 114 12.52 1.98 20.95
C MET A 114 12.77 0.78 20.03
N LEU A 115 13.70 0.90 19.06
CA LEU A 115 14.09 -0.20 18.18
C LEU A 115 14.81 -1.34 18.90
N ARG A 116 15.56 -1.05 19.97
CA ARG A 116 16.19 -2.07 20.83
C ARG A 116 15.17 -2.82 21.69
N ARG A 117 14.08 -2.17 22.09
CA ARG A 117 13.02 -2.76 22.90
C ARG A 117 12.07 -3.64 22.10
N LEU A 118 12.01 -3.46 20.78
CA LEU A 118 11.30 -4.39 19.91
C LEU A 118 12.05 -5.73 19.86
N PRO A 119 11.36 -6.86 20.11
CA PRO A 119 11.90 -8.19 19.88
C PRO A 119 12.51 -8.28 18.48
N SER A 120 13.63 -8.98 18.32
CA SER A 120 14.31 -9.16 17.02
C SER A 120 13.34 -9.65 15.93
N GLU A 121 12.37 -10.47 16.32
CA GLU A 121 11.33 -11.02 15.45
C GLU A 121 10.35 -9.95 14.92
N MET A 122 10.10 -8.88 15.68
CA MET A 122 9.23 -7.77 15.25
C MET A 122 9.93 -6.77 14.33
N ARG A 123 11.25 -6.92 14.12
CA ARG A 123 11.98 -6.04 13.19
C ARG A 123 11.66 -6.37 11.74
N ASP A 124 11.34 -7.62 11.43
CA ASP A 124 10.99 -8.11 10.08
C ASP A 124 9.47 -8.31 9.89
N THR A 125 8.66 -7.62 10.68
CA THR A 125 7.20 -7.55 10.50
C THR A 125 6.74 -6.14 10.19
N PRO A 126 5.69 -5.98 9.36
CA PRO A 126 5.08 -4.68 9.15
C PRO A 126 4.60 -4.13 10.49
N GLN A 127 4.84 -2.85 10.73
CA GLN A 127 4.50 -2.25 12.01
C GLN A 127 3.00 -1.94 12.09
N LEU A 128 2.39 -1.64 10.94
CA LEU A 128 1.00 -1.21 10.84
C LEU A 128 0.38 -1.81 9.58
N TYR A 129 -0.90 -2.17 9.68
CA TYR A 129 -1.61 -2.90 8.64
C TYR A 129 -2.99 -2.30 8.36
N PHE A 130 -3.34 -2.21 7.07
CA PHE A 130 -4.64 -1.81 6.57
C PHE A 130 -5.12 -2.84 5.55
N ARG A 131 -6.40 -3.24 5.63
CA ARG A 131 -6.98 -4.22 4.70
C ARG A 131 -8.43 -3.91 4.39
N ARG A 132 -8.79 -4.13 3.13
CA ARG A 132 -10.17 -4.17 2.67
C ARG A 132 -10.41 -5.44 1.87
N ASP A 133 -11.53 -6.09 2.13
CA ASP A 133 -12.00 -7.21 1.33
C ASP A 133 -12.96 -6.73 0.25
N LEU A 134 -13.19 -7.55 -0.78
CA LEU A 134 -14.14 -7.23 -1.83
C LEU A 134 -15.54 -7.14 -1.20
N PRO A 135 -16.31 -6.05 -1.44
CA PRO A 135 -17.67 -5.95 -0.92
C PRO A 135 -18.53 -7.14 -1.32
N ALA A 136 -19.31 -7.68 -0.38
CA ALA A 136 -20.14 -8.86 -0.61
C ALA A 136 -21.13 -8.68 -1.79
N VAL A 137 -21.58 -7.44 -2.04
CA VAL A 137 -22.45 -7.09 -3.17
C VAL A 137 -21.79 -7.32 -4.53
N LEU A 138 -20.46 -7.16 -4.61
CA LEU A 138 -19.67 -7.40 -5.82
C LEU A 138 -19.21 -8.86 -5.91
N ALA A 139 -19.08 -9.55 -4.78
CA ALA A 139 -18.66 -10.95 -4.74
C ALA A 139 -19.72 -11.95 -5.25
N ARG A 140 -20.98 -11.53 -5.40
CA ARG A 140 -22.12 -12.38 -5.80
C ARG A 140 -22.53 -12.25 -7.28
N ARG A 141 -21.77 -11.46 -8.07
CA ARG A 141 -22.01 -11.23 -9.50
C ARG A 141 -21.07 -12.06 -10.36
#